data_AF-A0A8S3GSC6-F1
#
_entry.id   AF-A0A8S3GSC6-F1
#
_cell.length_a   1.000
_cell.length_b   1.000
_cell.length_c   1.000
_cell.angle_alpha   90.00
_cell.angle_beta   90.00
_cell.angle_gamma   90.00
#
_symmetry.space_group_name_H-M   'P 1'
#
loop_
_entity.id
_entity.type
_entity.pdbx_description
1 polymer ?
#
loop_
_entity_poly.entity_id
_entity_poly.type
_entity_poly.pdbx_seq_one_letter_code
_entity_poly.pdbx_strand_id
1 'polypeptide(L)'
;MIYIVDGYDPNNSNWLRYINCPNTVEQQNVQPIQYDRNMFYKTMKTIYPGEELFVYYGDDYARFLGIEPFSTETVQMSIDDD
;
A
#
# COMPACT_ATOMS: atom_id res chain seq x y z
N MET A 1 2.93 14.53 -16.51
CA MET A 1 3.31 15.41 -15.39
C MET A 1 3.27 14.56 -14.13
N ILE A 2 4.37 14.47 -13.39
CA ILE A 2 4.47 13.69 -12.15
C ILE A 2 4.27 14.68 -11.01
N TYR A 3 3.38 14.38 -10.07
CA TYR A 3 3.21 15.16 -8.83
C TYR A 3 3.20 14.19 -7.65
N ILE A 4 3.62 14.69 -6.49
CA ILE A 4 3.73 13.92 -5.26
C ILE A 4 2.59 14.35 -4.34
N VAL A 5 1.97 13.38 -3.68
CA VAL A 5 1.01 13.63 -2.60
C VAL A 5 1.75 13.52 -1.28
N ASP A 6 1.91 14.64 -0.58
CA ASP A 6 2.57 14.69 0.72
C ASP A 6 1.52 14.58 1.85
N GLY A 7 1.64 13.54 2.68
CA GLY A 7 0.79 13.29 3.84
C GLY A 7 1.37 13.76 5.17
N TYR A 8 2.48 14.52 5.16
CA TYR A 8 3.22 14.88 6.38
C TYR A 8 2.40 15.73 7.37
N ASP A 9 1.76 16.82 6.93
CA ASP A 9 1.00 17.72 7.79
C ASP A 9 -0.38 17.14 8.16
N PRO A 10 -0.66 16.79 9.44
CA PRO A 10 -1.93 16.22 9.85
C PRO A 10 -3.12 17.17 9.69
N ASN A 11 -2.91 18.49 9.61
CA ASN A 11 -3.99 19.46 9.36
C ASN A 11 -4.40 19.53 7.88
N ASN A 12 -3.54 19.05 6.98
CA ASN A 12 -3.72 19.10 5.53
C ASN A 12 -3.71 17.70 4.88
N SER A 13 -3.95 16.65 5.67
CA SER A 13 -3.98 15.27 5.21
C SER A 13 -5.13 14.49 5.88
N ASN A 14 -5.34 13.25 5.45
CA ASN A 14 -6.41 12.40 5.96
C ASN A 14 -5.87 11.17 6.68
N TRP A 15 -6.77 10.30 7.12
CA TRP A 15 -6.45 9.10 7.91
C TRP A 15 -5.55 8.08 7.19
N LEU A 16 -5.45 8.10 5.85
CA LEU A 16 -4.62 7.15 5.11
C LEU A 16 -3.12 7.28 5.43
N ARG A 17 -2.69 8.44 5.94
CA ARG A 17 -1.31 8.69 6.38
C ARG A 17 -0.85 7.80 7.55
N TYR A 18 -1.79 7.20 8.28
CA TYR A 18 -1.53 6.39 9.47
C TYR A 18 -1.50 4.88 9.18
N ILE A 19 -1.78 4.46 7.94
CA ILE A 19 -1.70 3.05 7.56
C ILE A 19 -0.21 2.67 7.50
N ASN A 20 0.15 1.54 8.10
CA ASN A 20 1.53 1.12 8.18
C ASN A 20 1.95 0.26 6.97
N CYS A 21 3.27 0.18 6.77
CA CYS A 21 3.85 -0.77 5.83
C CYS A 21 3.88 -2.17 6.47
N PRO A 22 3.46 -3.23 5.75
CA PRO A 22 3.58 -4.60 6.25
C PRO A 22 5.04 -5.03 6.38
N ASN A 23 5.32 -5.98 7.27
CA ASN A 23 6.64 -6.61 7.39
C ASN A 23 6.82 -7.78 6.39
N THR A 24 5.72 -8.39 5.92
CA THR A 24 5.74 -9.46 4.91
C THR A 24 4.64 -9.24 3.86
N VAL A 25 4.78 -9.86 2.67
CA VAL A 25 3.79 -9.73 1.58
C VAL A 25 2.40 -10.18 2.04
N GLU A 26 2.36 -11.26 2.83
CA GLU A 26 1.13 -11.89 3.28
C GLU A 26 0.33 -11.00 4.24
N GLN A 27 1.00 -10.07 4.93
CA GLN A 27 0.33 -9.12 5.81
C GLN A 27 -0.40 -8.02 5.03
N GLN A 28 0.03 -7.71 3.80
CA GLN A 28 -0.64 -6.72 2.97
C GLN A 28 -2.12 -7.08 2.79
N ASN A 29 -3.01 -6.16 3.13
CA ASN A 29 -4.45 -6.31 2.97
C ASN A 29 -5.09 -5.13 2.24
N VAL A 30 -4.32 -4.09 1.95
CA VAL A 30 -4.73 -2.91 1.20
C VAL A 30 -3.71 -2.60 0.09
N GLN A 31 -4.21 -2.23 -1.08
CA GLN A 31 -3.43 -1.81 -2.25
C GLN A 31 -3.70 -0.34 -2.57
N PRO A 32 -2.66 0.49 -2.80
CA PRO A 32 -2.86 1.84 -3.29
C PRO A 32 -3.14 1.79 -4.80
N ILE A 33 -4.16 2.52 -5.24
CA ILE A 33 -4.51 2.68 -6.65
C ILE A 33 -4.62 4.17 -6.97
N GLN A 34 -4.14 4.57 -8.15
CA GLN A 34 -4.32 5.92 -8.66
C GLN A 34 -5.49 5.93 -9.65
N TYR A 35 -6.47 6.80 -9.41
CA TYR A 35 -7.61 6.99 -10.30
C TYR A 35 -7.97 8.48 -10.39
N ASP A 36 -8.14 8.99 -11.60
CA ASP A 36 -8.42 10.40 -11.88
C ASP A 36 -7.66 11.39 -10.98
N ARG A 37 -6.32 11.27 -10.98
CA ARG A 37 -5.42 12.14 -10.19
C ARG A 37 -5.62 12.08 -8.66
N ASN A 38 -6.30 11.06 -8.16
CA ASN A 38 -6.47 10.82 -6.73
C ASN A 38 -5.90 9.46 -6.33
N MET A 39 -5.42 9.35 -5.10
CA MET A 39 -4.95 8.10 -4.50
C MET A 39 -6.08 7.48 -3.68
N PHE A 40 -6.38 6.22 -3.97
CA PHE A 40 -7.37 5.42 -3.25
C PHE A 40 -6.74 4.13 -2.74
N TYR A 41 -7.34 3.57 -1.70
CA TYR A 41 -6.85 2.38 -1.02
C TYR A 41 -7.94 1.32 -1.16
N LYS A 42 -7.62 0.23 -1.86
CA LYS A 42 -8.54 -0.88 -2.13
C LYS A 42 -8.15 -2.08 -1.29
N THR A 43 -9.12 -2.68 -0.60
CA THR A 43 -8.90 -3.93 0.14
C THR A 43 -8.63 -5.08 -0.83
N MET A 44 -7.60 -5.88 -0.55
CA MET A 44 -7.22 -7.06 -1.35
C MET A 44 -7.88 -8.35 -0.83
N LYS A 45 -8.26 -8.37 0.45
CA LYS A 45 -8.89 -9.49 1.14
C LYS A 45 -9.85 -8.97 2.21
N THR A 46 -10.66 -9.86 2.78
CA THR A 46 -11.52 -9.54 3.93
C THR A 46 -10.66 -9.04 5.09
N ILE A 47 -11.11 -7.95 5.73
CA ILE A 47 -10.47 -7.36 6.91
C ILE A 47 -11.44 -7.50 8.08
N TYR A 48 -11.07 -8.30 9.07
CA TYR A 48 -11.88 -8.56 10.24
C TYR A 48 -11.71 -7.45 11.30
N PRO A 49 -12.69 -7.24 12.19
CA PRO A 49 -12.54 -6.28 13.29
C PRO A 49 -11.30 -6.58 14.14
N GLY A 50 -10.47 -5.55 14.38
CA GLY A 50 -9.23 -5.66 15.11
C GLY A 50 -7.99 -5.95 14.25
N GLU A 51 -8.15 -6.25 12.96
CA GLU A 51 -7.02 -6.36 12.04
C GLU A 51 -6.49 -4.97 11.64
N GLU A 52 -5.17 -4.85 11.64
CA GLU A 52 -4.48 -3.64 11.17
C GLU A 52 -4.51 -3.54 9.65
N LEU A 53 -4.62 -2.31 9.13
CA LEU A 53 -4.49 -2.05 7.71
C LEU A 53 -3.02 -1.96 7.33
N PHE A 54 -2.62 -2.72 6.32
CA PHE A 54 -1.27 -2.74 5.79
C PHE A 54 -1.26 -2.44 4.30
N VAL A 55 -0.45 -1.46 3.91
CA VAL A 55 -0.26 -1.04 2.52
C VAL A 55 1.22 -1.02 2.16
N TYR A 56 1.55 -1.52 0.98
CA TYR A 56 2.92 -1.43 0.46
C TYR A 56 3.06 -0.18 -0.41
N TYR A 57 3.96 0.73 -0.01
CA TYR A 57 4.19 2.01 -0.69
C TYR A 57 5.24 1.93 -1.81
N GLY A 58 5.89 0.78 -1.97
CA GLY A 58 7.01 0.57 -2.90
C GLY A 58 8.35 0.40 -2.19
N ASP A 59 9.33 -0.12 -2.93
CA ASP A 59 10.63 -0.52 -2.41
C ASP A 59 11.39 0.60 -1.70
N ASP A 60 11.37 1.82 -2.24
CA ASP A 60 12.14 2.93 -1.69
C ASP A 60 11.62 3.34 -0.30
N TYR A 61 10.30 3.33 -0.12
CA TYR A 61 9.68 3.61 1.16
C TYR A 61 9.89 2.44 2.15
N ALA A 62 9.78 1.19 1.68
CA ALA A 62 10.08 0.02 2.49
C ALA A 62 11.53 0.06 3.01
N ARG A 63 12.51 0.33 2.14
CA ARG A 63 13.93 0.50 2.52
C ARG A 63 14.13 1.64 3.51
N PHE A 64 13.47 2.78 3.32
CA PHE A 64 13.53 3.89 4.27
C PHE A 64 13.05 3.49 5.68
N LEU A 65 12.06 2.61 5.77
CA LEU A 65 11.56 2.05 7.04
C LEU A 65 12.37 0.85 7.55
N GLY A 66 13.44 0.43 6.86
CA GLY A 66 14.22 -0.75 7.23
C GLY A 66 13.51 -2.08 6.95
N ILE A 67 12.48 -2.07 6.12
CA ILE A 67 11.74 -3.25 5.68
C ILE A 67 12.39 -3.78 4.40
N GLU A 68 12.66 -5.10 4.34
CA GLU A 68 13.14 -5.73 3.12
C GLU A 68 12.07 -5.65 2.02
N PRO A 69 12.38 -5.06 0.85
CA PRO A 69 11.45 -5.05 -0.28
C PRO A 69 11.09 -6.46 -0.69
N PHE A 70 9.86 -6.62 -1.15
CA PHE A 70 9.37 -7.92 -1.59
C PHE A 70 10.15 -8.38 -2.83
N SER A 71 10.69 -9.60 -2.79
CA SER A 71 11.36 -10.18 -3.96
C SER A 71 10.35 -10.29 -5.10
N THR A 72 10.79 -9.92 -6.31
CA THR A 72 9.98 -9.85 -7.54
C THR A 72 9.39 -11.18 -8.02
N GLU A 73 9.44 -12.26 -7.25
CA GLU A 73 8.98 -13.59 -7.66
C GLU A 73 7.47 -13.84 -7.46
N THR A 74 6.72 -12.94 -6.80
CA THR A 74 5.30 -13.20 -6.48
C THR A 74 4.27 -12.50 -7.38
N VAL A 75 4.68 -11.79 -8.44
CA VAL A 75 3.73 -11.29 -9.46
C VAL A 75 3.64 -12.27 -10.64
N GLN A 76 3.35 -13.53 -10.33
CA GLN A 76 2.77 -14.50 -11.26
C GLN A 76 1.57 -15.18 -10.58
N MET A 77 0.68 -14.37 -9.99
CA MET A 77 -0.69 -14.81 -9.76
C MET A 77 -1.49 -14.55 -11.04
N SER A 78 -1.52 -15.58 -11.90
CA SER A 78 -2.59 -15.87 -12.88
C SER A 78 -3.22 -14.65 -13.55
N ILE A 79 -2.67 -14.25 -14.69
CA ILE A 79 -3.51 -13.74 -15.79
C ILE A 79 -4.03 -14.99 -16.51
N ASP A 80 -5.10 -15.56 -15.94
CA ASP A 80 -6.03 -16.53 -16.55
C ASP A 80 -7.39 -16.13 -15.93
N ASP A 81 -8.52 -15.87 -16.58
CA ASP A 81 -8.98 -15.93 -17.98
C ASP A 81 -10.21 -14.99 -18.09
N ASP A 82 -10.28 -14.18 -19.16
CA ASP A 82 -11.40 -13.93 -20.11
C ASP A 82 -11.14 -12.69 -20.99
#